data_AF-A0A8T0DZK2-F1
#
_entry.id   AF-A0A8T0DZK2-F1
#
_cell.length_a   1.000
_cell.length_b   1.000
_cell.length_c   1.000
_cell.angle_alpha   90.00
_cell.angle_beta   90.00
_cell.angle_gamma   90.00
#
_symmetry.space_group_name_H-M   'P 1'
#
loop_
_entity.id
_entity.type
_entity.pdbx_description
1 polymer ?
#
loop_
_entity_poly.entity_id
_entity_poly.type
_entity_poly.pdbx_seq_one_letter_code
_entity_poly.pdbx_strand_id
1 'polypeptide(L)'
;MLSKLKKSELIEVAEELEIDIPSGAKVVTIKDLIEKSEIYKDNYEFVKTVVESIIDRKKDYEKNEAQKLELEKLKLYEKNEAQKLELEKLKLYEKNEAQKVELEKLKLAQLEKQLELANLQKDVTQKIQQLDIWWHGPSFLSSSSCPNFNDDPGVSDDEYLLEVKRTARNSELNNDPMINLSICNTPSFLQCILDIIVTKETVAPSIRNSLNELIIVRQRKLADEKYL
;
A
#
# COMPACT_ATOMS: atom_id res chain seq x y z
N MET A 1 70.76 16.30 -34.06
CA MET A 1 70.12 16.11 -32.74
C MET A 1 69.08 17.20 -32.48
N LEU A 2 69.47 18.47 -32.51
CA LEU A 2 68.58 19.63 -32.33
C LEU A 2 67.47 19.76 -33.41
N SER A 3 67.64 19.12 -34.57
CA SER A 3 66.66 19.15 -35.67
C SER A 3 65.34 18.43 -35.39
N LYS A 4 65.28 17.56 -34.38
CA LYS A 4 64.07 16.83 -33.99
C LYS A 4 63.28 17.51 -32.88
N LEU A 5 63.84 18.56 -32.27
CA LEU A 5 63.27 19.24 -31.12
C LEU A 5 62.21 20.27 -31.52
N LYS A 6 61.17 20.39 -30.71
CA LYS A 6 60.15 21.44 -30.82
C LYS A 6 60.71 22.77 -30.31
N LYS A 7 60.05 23.87 -30.68
CA LYS A 7 60.45 25.21 -30.24
C LYS A 7 60.61 25.34 -28.72
N SER A 8 59.68 24.78 -27.94
CA SER A 8 59.76 24.84 -26.47
C SER A 8 60.93 24.05 -25.90
N GLU A 9 61.24 22.88 -26.46
CA GLU A 9 62.37 22.06 -26.04
C GLU A 9 63.70 22.76 -26.36
N LEU A 10 63.80 23.42 -27.51
CA LEU A 10 65.00 24.20 -27.87
C LEU A 10 65.21 25.42 -26.98
N ILE A 11 64.12 26.04 -26.51
CA ILE A 11 64.21 27.15 -25.56
C ILE A 11 64.74 26.66 -24.22
N GLU A 12 64.20 25.54 -23.70
CA GLU A 12 64.64 24.94 -22.44
C GLU A 12 66.10 24.49 -22.51
N VAL A 13 66.53 23.89 -23.64
CA VAL A 13 67.95 23.55 -23.87
C VAL A 13 68.82 24.80 -23.81
N ALA A 14 68.44 25.89 -24.47
CA ALA A 14 69.25 27.10 -24.46
C ALA A 14 69.28 27.75 -23.07
N GLU A 15 68.18 27.71 -22.34
CA GLU A 15 68.10 28.20 -20.95
C GLU A 15 69.05 27.40 -20.04
N GLU A 16 69.08 26.08 -20.18
CA GLU A 16 69.94 25.18 -19.40
C GLU A 16 71.43 25.26 -19.82
N LEU A 17 71.70 25.81 -21.01
CA LEU A 17 73.05 26.15 -21.50
C LEU A 17 73.41 27.63 -21.30
N GLU A 18 72.57 28.41 -20.61
CA GLU A 18 72.75 29.85 -20.36
C GLU A 18 72.94 30.69 -21.65
N ILE A 19 72.27 30.31 -22.74
CA ILE A 19 72.28 31.01 -24.02
C ILE A 19 71.05 31.92 -24.11
N ASP A 20 71.27 33.22 -24.18
CA ASP A 20 70.21 34.21 -24.35
C ASP A 20 69.50 34.05 -25.70
N ILE A 21 68.22 33.69 -25.65
CA ILE A 21 67.36 33.65 -26.83
C ILE A 21 66.57 34.97 -26.94
N PRO A 22 66.64 35.70 -28.08
CA PRO A 22 65.79 36.86 -28.29
C PRO A 22 64.30 36.48 -28.33
N SER A 23 63.46 37.26 -27.64
CA SER A 23 62.02 36.98 -27.56
C SER A 23 61.38 36.92 -28.96
N GLY A 24 60.67 35.83 -29.25
CA GLY A 24 60.03 35.64 -30.56
C GLY A 24 60.93 35.03 -31.64
N ALA A 25 62.16 34.63 -31.31
CA ALA A 25 63.05 33.92 -32.23
C ALA A 25 62.37 32.69 -32.88
N LYS A 26 62.78 32.38 -34.12
CA LYS A 26 62.31 31.20 -34.87
C LYS A 26 63.12 29.97 -34.45
N VAL A 27 62.56 28.79 -34.64
CA VAL A 27 63.22 27.50 -34.36
C VAL A 27 64.61 27.42 -34.99
N VAL A 28 64.74 27.88 -36.24
CA VAL A 28 66.01 27.89 -36.98
C VAL A 28 67.03 28.81 -36.31
N THR A 29 66.65 30.04 -35.94
CA THR A 29 67.57 30.97 -35.28
C THR A 29 68.02 30.49 -33.92
N ILE A 30 67.13 29.88 -33.13
CA ILE A 30 67.49 29.29 -31.82
C ILE A 30 68.49 28.15 -32.01
N LYS A 31 68.22 27.26 -32.96
CA LYS A 31 69.12 26.13 -33.27
C LYS A 31 70.51 26.63 -33.68
N ASP A 32 70.57 27.62 -34.57
CA ASP A 32 71.83 28.19 -35.03
C ASP A 32 72.63 28.84 -33.89
N LEU A 33 71.96 29.48 -32.91
CA LEU A 33 72.60 30.06 -31.73
C LEU A 33 73.22 28.97 -30.85
N ILE A 34 72.49 27.88 -30.60
CA ILE A 34 72.99 26.75 -29.81
C ILE A 34 74.18 26.08 -30.51
N GLU A 35 74.08 25.81 -31.81
CA GLU A 35 75.17 25.17 -32.58
C GLU A 35 76.44 26.03 -32.68
N LYS A 36 76.29 27.36 -32.60
CA LYS A 36 77.43 28.29 -32.62
C LYS A 36 78.07 28.52 -31.26
N SER A 37 77.38 28.19 -30.17
CA SER A 37 77.89 28.35 -28.80
C SER A 37 79.19 27.57 -28.57
N GLU A 38 80.05 28.08 -27.70
CA GLU A 38 81.30 27.42 -27.32
C GLU A 38 81.01 26.10 -26.60
N ILE A 39 80.00 26.07 -25.72
CA ILE A 39 79.58 24.88 -24.97
C ILE A 39 79.21 23.72 -25.90
N TYR A 40 78.52 24.00 -27.01
CA TYR A 40 78.16 22.96 -28.00
C TYR A 40 79.37 22.38 -28.73
N LYS A 41 80.39 23.20 -28.99
CA LYS A 41 81.61 22.78 -29.70
C LYS A 41 82.59 22.07 -28.77
N ASP A 42 82.71 22.56 -27.55
CA ASP A 42 83.69 22.10 -26.57
C ASP A 42 83.19 20.89 -25.78
N ASN A 43 81.88 20.81 -25.52
CA ASN A 43 81.29 19.74 -24.72
C ASN A 43 79.97 19.23 -25.32
N TYR A 44 80.09 18.63 -26.51
CA TYR A 44 78.97 18.02 -27.22
C TYR A 44 78.21 16.97 -26.40
N GLU A 45 78.92 16.12 -25.64
CA GLU A 45 78.28 15.05 -24.86
C GLU A 45 77.42 15.61 -23.73
N PHE A 46 77.85 16.71 -23.08
CA PHE A 46 77.04 17.42 -22.11
C PHE A 46 75.75 17.96 -22.73
N VAL A 47 75.83 18.64 -23.88
CA VAL A 47 74.62 19.14 -24.57
C VAL A 47 73.69 18.00 -24.95
N LYS A 48 74.26 16.86 -25.36
CA LYS A 48 73.48 15.66 -25.65
C LYS A 48 72.75 15.15 -24.41
N THR A 49 73.41 15.07 -23.26
CA THR A 49 72.77 14.68 -21.98
C THR A 49 71.68 15.66 -21.56
N VAL A 50 71.88 16.97 -21.71
CA VAL A 50 70.87 18.01 -21.39
C VAL A 50 69.61 17.80 -22.22
N VAL A 51 69.76 17.65 -23.53
CA VAL A 51 68.63 17.41 -24.44
C VAL A 51 67.93 16.09 -24.13
N GLU A 52 68.67 15.01 -23.86
CA GLU A 52 68.08 13.73 -23.46
C GLU A 52 67.26 13.86 -22.17
N SER A 53 67.81 14.56 -21.17
CA SER A 53 67.12 14.85 -19.90
C SER A 53 65.81 15.62 -20.11
N ILE A 54 65.82 16.68 -20.92
CA ILE A 54 64.62 17.48 -21.22
C ILE A 54 63.55 16.63 -21.90
N ILE A 55 63.95 15.83 -22.91
CA ILE A 55 63.02 14.94 -23.63
C ILE A 55 62.39 13.94 -22.65
N ASP A 56 63.17 13.33 -21.78
CA ASP A 56 62.68 12.32 -20.85
C ASP A 56 61.80 12.93 -19.77
N ARG A 57 62.18 14.07 -19.18
CA ARG A 57 61.31 14.85 -18.27
C ARG A 57 59.96 15.12 -18.91
N LYS A 58 59.95 15.61 -20.15
CA LYS A 58 58.70 15.93 -20.86
C LYS A 58 57.83 14.71 -21.12
N LYS A 59 58.41 13.58 -21.53
CA LYS A 59 57.67 12.32 -21.69
C LYS A 59 57.06 11.86 -20.37
N ASP A 60 57.79 11.97 -19.26
CA ASP A 60 57.29 11.60 -17.95
C ASP A 60 56.14 12.51 -17.51
N TYR A 61 56.21 13.81 -17.76
CA TYR A 61 55.10 14.73 -17.54
C TYR A 61 53.87 14.34 -18.37
N GLU A 62 54.03 14.10 -19.68
CA GLU A 62 52.92 13.69 -20.56
C GLU A 62 52.30 12.36 -20.10
N LYS A 63 53.12 11.40 -19.69
CA LYS A 63 52.66 10.11 -19.16
C LYS A 63 51.91 10.27 -17.83
N ASN A 64 52.45 11.06 -16.91
CA ASN A 64 51.83 11.31 -15.61
C ASN A 64 50.48 12.05 -15.77
N GLU A 65 50.40 13.02 -16.68
CA GLU A 65 49.16 13.73 -16.97
C GLU A 65 48.12 12.81 -17.61
N ALA A 66 48.54 11.94 -18.54
CA ALA A 66 47.66 10.92 -19.12
C ALA A 66 47.13 9.95 -18.06
N GLN A 67 47.99 9.47 -17.16
CA GLN A 67 47.60 8.59 -16.04
C GLN A 67 46.64 9.29 -15.08
N LYS A 68 46.85 10.57 -14.79
CA LYS A 68 45.97 11.36 -13.94
C LYS A 68 44.58 11.50 -14.55
N LEU A 69 44.50 11.77 -15.85
CA LEU A 69 43.23 11.83 -16.59
C LEU A 69 42.53 10.47 -16.63
N GLU A 70 43.26 9.38 -16.78
CA GLU A 70 42.69 8.02 -16.76
C GLU A 70 42.14 7.67 -15.37
N LEU A 71 42.89 8.00 -14.31
CA LEU A 71 42.44 7.82 -12.93
C LEU A 71 41.17 8.65 -12.63
N GLU A 72 41.10 9.87 -13.14
CA GLU A 72 39.91 10.72 -12.99
C GLU A 72 38.68 10.13 -13.71
N LYS A 73 38.86 9.61 -14.93
CA LYS A 73 37.80 8.89 -15.64
C LYS A 73 37.31 7.67 -14.87
N LEU A 74 38.22 6.91 -14.27
CA LEU A 74 37.88 5.71 -13.51
C LEU A 74 37.11 6.06 -12.23
N LYS A 75 37.55 7.08 -11.49
CA LYS A 75 36.81 7.62 -10.33
C LYS A 75 35.41 8.09 -10.70
N LEU A 76 35.25 8.74 -11.85
CA LEU A 76 33.95 9.19 -12.33
C LEU A 76 33.03 8.00 -12.66
N TYR A 77 33.59 6.95 -13.28
CA TYR A 77 32.85 5.72 -13.57
C TYR A 77 32.34 5.05 -12.29
N GLU A 78 33.23 4.83 -11.31
CA GLU A 78 32.89 4.23 -10.02
C GLU A 78 31.80 5.03 -9.28
N LYS A 79 31.91 6.36 -9.29
CA LYS A 79 30.91 7.25 -8.68
C LYS A 79 29.54 7.09 -9.36
N ASN A 80 29.49 7.05 -10.69
CA ASN A 80 28.25 6.88 -11.44
C ASN A 80 27.62 5.50 -11.21
N GLU A 81 28.46 4.46 -11.11
CA GLU A 81 28.01 3.11 -10.81
C GLU A 81 27.41 3.02 -9.39
N ALA A 82 28.07 3.61 -8.39
CA ALA A 82 27.56 3.69 -7.03
C ALA A 82 26.21 4.41 -6.94
N GLN A 83 26.07 5.55 -7.64
CA GLN A 83 24.81 6.30 -7.71
C GLN A 83 23.69 5.49 -8.37
N LYS A 84 24.00 4.73 -9.44
CA LYS A 84 23.02 3.86 -10.09
C LYS A 84 22.52 2.77 -9.15
N LEU A 85 23.43 2.15 -8.39
CA LEU A 85 23.11 1.11 -7.42
C LEU A 85 22.27 1.67 -6.25
N GLU A 86 22.58 2.87 -5.77
CA GLU A 86 21.78 3.54 -4.74
C GLU A 86 20.37 3.87 -5.23
N LEU A 87 20.23 4.37 -6.46
CA LEU A 87 18.94 4.63 -7.08
C LEU A 87 18.11 3.34 -7.23
N GLU A 88 18.74 2.22 -7.57
CA GLU A 88 18.07 0.92 -7.67
C GLU A 88 17.58 0.41 -6.32
N LYS A 89 18.39 0.56 -5.26
CA LYS A 89 17.96 0.23 -3.89
C LYS A 89 16.77 1.06 -3.45
N LEU A 90 16.75 2.36 -3.77
CA LEU A 90 15.66 3.26 -3.39
C LEU A 90 14.36 2.88 -4.12
N LYS A 91 14.43 2.57 -5.42
CA LYS A 91 13.28 2.06 -6.18
C LYS A 91 12.74 0.75 -5.62
N LEU A 92 13.63 -0.15 -5.18
CA LEU A 92 13.23 -1.40 -4.56
C LEU A 92 12.53 -1.16 -3.21
N TYR A 93 13.05 -0.24 -2.41
CA TYR A 93 12.46 0.16 -1.14
C TYR A 93 11.04 0.73 -1.33
N GLU A 94 10.88 1.69 -2.26
CA GLU A 94 9.58 2.27 -2.60
C GLU A 94 8.57 1.20 -3.07
N LYS A 95 9.02 0.27 -3.91
CA LYS A 95 8.17 -0.83 -4.38
C LYS A 95 7.72 -1.73 -3.22
N ASN A 96 8.62 -2.07 -2.31
CA ASN A 96 8.31 -2.93 -1.17
C ASN A 96 7.34 -2.24 -0.20
N GLU A 97 7.54 -0.94 0.08
CA GLU A 97 6.61 -0.16 0.90
C GLU A 97 5.23 -0.06 0.25
N ALA A 98 5.14 0.18 -1.07
CA ALA A 98 3.88 0.20 -1.80
C ALA A 98 3.12 -1.15 -1.69
N GLN A 99 3.84 -2.26 -1.86
CA GLN A 99 3.27 -3.60 -1.70
C GLN A 99 2.78 -3.88 -0.28
N LYS A 100 3.51 -3.40 0.74
CA LYS A 100 3.11 -3.53 2.14
C LYS A 100 1.82 -2.77 2.43
N VAL A 101 1.71 -1.53 1.95
CA VAL A 101 0.48 -0.72 2.09
C VAL A 101 -0.71 -1.39 1.40
N GLU A 102 -0.52 -1.97 0.21
CA GLU A 102 -1.58 -2.69 -0.49
C GLU A 102 -2.05 -3.93 0.28
N LEU A 103 -1.11 -4.71 0.84
CA LEU A 103 -1.42 -5.85 1.68
C LEU A 103 -2.19 -5.46 2.95
N GLU A 104 -1.82 -4.36 3.59
CA GLU A 104 -2.53 -3.84 4.77
C GLU A 104 -3.95 -3.39 4.43
N LYS A 105 -4.16 -2.73 3.27
CA LYS A 105 -5.50 -2.37 2.78
C LYS A 105 -6.39 -3.60 2.58
N LEU A 106 -5.87 -4.67 1.99
CA LEU A 106 -6.62 -5.92 1.81
C LEU A 106 -6.97 -6.58 3.15
N LYS A 107 -6.05 -6.56 4.12
CA LYS A 107 -6.31 -7.06 5.48
C LYS A 107 -7.41 -6.26 6.19
N LEU A 108 -7.39 -4.93 6.07
CA LEU A 108 -8.42 -4.06 6.64
C LEU A 108 -9.79 -4.35 6.01
N ALA A 109 -9.86 -4.41 4.68
CA ALA A 109 -11.11 -4.74 3.97
C ALA A 109 -11.67 -6.12 4.39
N GLN A 110 -10.79 -7.10 4.64
CA GLN A 110 -11.21 -8.41 5.13
C GLN A 110 -11.78 -8.34 6.56
N LEU A 111 -11.17 -7.56 7.45
CA LEU A 111 -11.65 -7.37 8.82
C LEU A 111 -12.99 -6.61 8.86
N GLU A 112 -13.14 -5.56 8.05
CA GLU A 112 -14.38 -4.80 7.92
C GLU A 112 -15.55 -5.71 7.48
N LYS A 113 -15.31 -6.58 6.50
CA LYS A 113 -16.30 -7.57 6.06
C LYS A 113 -16.67 -8.57 7.17
N GLN A 114 -15.70 -9.02 7.97
CA GLN A 114 -15.99 -9.88 9.12
C GLN A 114 -16.82 -9.17 10.18
N LEU A 115 -16.54 -7.89 10.44
CA LEU A 115 -17.30 -7.07 11.37
C LEU A 115 -18.74 -6.86 10.90
N GLU A 116 -18.94 -6.58 9.61
CA GLU A 116 -20.28 -6.46 9.01
C GLU A 116 -21.08 -7.76 9.18
N LEU A 117 -20.47 -8.91 8.87
CA LEU A 117 -21.10 -10.21 9.05
C LEU A 117 -21.46 -10.49 10.51
N ALA A 118 -20.57 -10.16 11.45
CA ALA A 118 -20.83 -10.34 12.89
C ALA A 118 -21.98 -9.44 13.38
N ASN A 119 -22.04 -8.19 12.90
CA ASN A 119 -23.13 -7.28 13.22
C ASN A 119 -24.47 -7.78 12.66
N LEU A 120 -24.50 -8.27 11.41
CA LEU A 120 -25.68 -8.87 10.82
C LEU A 120 -26.13 -10.13 11.57
N GLN A 121 -25.19 -10.96 12.04
CA GLN A 121 -25.51 -12.13 12.87
C GLN A 121 -26.16 -11.71 14.19
N LYS A 122 -25.62 -10.69 14.87
CA LYS A 122 -26.19 -10.16 16.11
C LYS A 122 -27.61 -9.63 15.92
N ASP A 123 -27.86 -8.87 14.84
CA ASP A 123 -29.21 -8.38 14.50
C ASP A 123 -30.20 -9.53 14.28
N VAL A 124 -29.79 -10.56 13.54
CA VAL A 124 -30.62 -11.76 13.32
C VAL A 124 -30.91 -12.48 14.64
N THR A 125 -29.91 -12.67 15.51
CA THR A 125 -30.10 -13.29 16.82
C THR A 125 -31.05 -12.49 17.71
N GLN A 126 -30.92 -11.16 17.74
CA GLN A 126 -31.82 -10.28 18.49
C GLN A 126 -33.25 -10.39 17.99
N LYS A 127 -33.47 -10.39 16.66
CA LYS A 127 -34.80 -10.58 16.07
C LYS A 127 -35.41 -11.94 16.40
N ILE A 128 -34.60 -13.00 16.38
CA ILE A 128 -35.06 -14.34 16.79
C ILE A 128 -35.46 -14.35 18.27
N GLN A 129 -34.66 -13.74 19.16
CA GLN A 129 -35.00 -13.64 20.58
C GLN A 129 -36.26 -12.83 20.83
N GLN A 130 -36.46 -11.72 20.10
CA GLN A 130 -37.69 -10.94 20.18
C GLN A 130 -38.91 -11.75 19.74
N LEU A 131 -38.80 -12.52 18.65
CA LEU A 131 -39.86 -13.44 18.21
C LEU A 131 -40.14 -14.52 19.25
N ASP A 132 -39.11 -15.08 19.88
CA ASP A 132 -39.23 -16.10 20.93
C ASP A 132 -39.97 -15.55 22.17
N ILE A 133 -39.61 -14.34 22.62
CA ILE A 133 -40.34 -13.64 23.71
C ILE A 133 -41.77 -13.30 23.29
N TRP A 134 -42.01 -12.92 22.04
CA TRP A 134 -43.37 -12.67 21.57
C TRP A 134 -44.21 -13.96 21.51
N TRP A 135 -43.56 -15.10 21.22
CA TRP A 135 -44.21 -16.41 21.11
C TRP A 135 -44.41 -17.12 22.46
N HIS A 136 -43.51 -16.91 23.41
CA HIS A 136 -43.49 -17.51 24.75
C HIS A 136 -43.73 -16.50 25.89
N GLY A 137 -44.01 -15.25 25.56
CA GLY A 137 -44.34 -14.17 26.48
C GLY A 137 -45.56 -14.49 27.34
N PRO A 138 -45.75 -13.78 28.46
CA PRO A 138 -46.55 -14.22 29.59
C PRO A 138 -47.97 -14.59 29.14
N SER A 139 -48.23 -15.89 29.06
CA SER A 139 -49.51 -16.58 29.25
C SER A 139 -50.79 -15.87 28.76
N PHE A 140 -50.72 -15.02 27.73
CA PHE A 140 -51.92 -14.35 27.21
C PHE A 140 -52.83 -15.34 26.47
N LEU A 141 -52.29 -16.51 26.11
CA LEU A 141 -53.06 -17.66 25.62
C LEU A 141 -53.35 -18.71 26.70
N SER A 142 -52.79 -18.61 27.91
CA SER A 142 -53.04 -19.57 29.00
C SER A 142 -54.06 -19.08 30.02
N SER A 143 -54.55 -17.84 29.89
CA SER A 143 -55.65 -17.30 30.68
C SER A 143 -56.75 -16.73 29.79
N SER A 144 -57.15 -17.50 28.79
CA SER A 144 -58.53 -17.46 28.31
C SER A 144 -59.14 -18.80 28.67
N SER A 145 -59.93 -18.83 29.75
CA SER A 145 -61.18 -19.58 29.68
C SER A 145 -61.78 -19.21 28.33
N CYS A 146 -61.69 -20.11 27.34
CA CYS A 146 -62.42 -19.94 26.09
C CYS A 146 -63.88 -19.76 26.53
N PRO A 147 -64.51 -18.60 26.29
CA PRO A 147 -65.94 -18.52 26.49
C PRO A 147 -66.52 -19.60 25.59
N ASN A 148 -67.29 -20.51 26.17
CA ASN A 148 -68.06 -21.48 25.41
C ASN A 148 -68.79 -20.68 24.33
N PHE A 149 -68.51 -20.96 23.05
CA PHE A 149 -69.05 -20.22 21.91
C PHE A 149 -70.54 -20.52 21.65
N ASN A 150 -71.27 -20.91 22.68
CA ASN A 150 -72.70 -21.12 22.66
C ASN A 150 -73.27 -20.32 23.82
N ASP A 151 -74.14 -19.37 23.47
CA ASP A 151 -75.02 -18.59 24.34
C ASP A 151 -74.51 -17.20 24.79
N ASP A 152 -74.27 -16.26 23.85
CA ASP A 152 -74.81 -14.87 23.94
C ASP A 152 -74.51 -14.03 22.68
N PRO A 153 -75.48 -13.52 21.92
CA PRO A 153 -75.23 -12.56 20.83
C PRO A 153 -75.33 -11.14 21.38
N GLY A 154 -74.24 -10.60 21.96
CA GLY A 154 -74.34 -9.28 22.59
C GLY A 154 -73.09 -8.47 22.89
N VAL A 155 -71.87 -8.91 22.54
CA VAL A 155 -70.66 -8.12 22.81
C VAL A 155 -70.07 -7.60 21.50
N SER A 156 -70.07 -6.27 21.36
CA SER A 156 -69.53 -5.54 20.21
C SER A 156 -68.00 -5.61 20.20
N ASP A 157 -67.43 -5.86 19.01
CA ASP A 157 -65.98 -6.00 18.74
C ASP A 157 -65.11 -4.83 19.28
N ASP A 158 -65.72 -3.68 19.55
CA ASP A 158 -65.03 -2.47 20.00
C ASP A 158 -64.52 -2.55 21.46
N GLU A 159 -65.16 -3.35 22.32
CA GLU A 159 -64.79 -3.44 23.75
C GLU A 159 -63.57 -4.34 23.97
N TYR A 160 -63.42 -5.41 23.17
CA TYR A 160 -62.26 -6.30 23.19
C TYR A 160 -60.99 -5.59 22.69
N LEU A 161 -61.14 -4.76 21.65
CA LEU A 161 -60.07 -3.93 21.07
C LEU A 161 -59.58 -2.85 22.04
N LEU A 162 -60.45 -2.33 22.90
CA LEU A 162 -60.09 -1.34 23.91
C LEU A 162 -59.27 -1.96 25.05
N GLU A 163 -59.59 -3.18 25.47
CA GLU A 163 -58.87 -3.86 26.57
C GLU A 163 -57.45 -4.29 26.15
N VAL A 164 -57.29 -4.73 24.90
CA VAL A 164 -55.97 -5.00 24.28
C VAL A 164 -55.15 -3.72 24.11
N LYS A 165 -55.78 -2.60 23.73
CA LYS A 165 -55.12 -1.28 23.64
C LYS A 165 -54.69 -0.74 25.01
N ARG A 166 -55.45 -1.03 26.07
CA ARG A 166 -55.17 -0.55 27.43
C ARG A 166 -53.98 -1.31 28.05
N THR A 167 -53.86 -2.61 27.77
CA THR A 167 -52.73 -3.44 28.22
C THR A 167 -51.43 -3.18 27.44
N ALA A 168 -51.49 -2.92 26.13
CA ALA A 168 -50.32 -2.57 25.32
C ALA A 168 -49.73 -1.17 25.66
N ARG A 169 -50.52 -0.27 26.25
CA ARG A 169 -50.05 1.08 26.64
C ARG A 169 -49.27 1.08 27.96
N ASN A 170 -49.36 0.01 28.74
CA ASN A 170 -48.73 -0.11 30.06
C ASN A 170 -47.42 -0.91 30.07
N SER A 171 -46.98 -1.45 28.92
CA SER A 171 -45.64 -2.04 28.80
C SER A 171 -44.61 -0.94 28.50
N GLU A 172 -43.61 -0.81 29.37
CA GLU A 172 -42.57 0.23 29.36
C GLU A 172 -41.57 0.12 28.18
N LEU A 173 -41.98 -0.45 27.03
CA LEU A 173 -41.12 -0.68 25.86
C LEU A 173 -41.33 0.33 24.71
N ASN A 174 -42.18 1.34 24.89
CA ASN A 174 -42.57 2.28 23.80
C ASN A 174 -41.74 3.57 23.70
N ASN A 175 -40.52 3.62 24.25
CA ASN A 175 -39.68 4.83 24.17
C ASN A 175 -38.73 4.88 22.96
N ASP A 176 -38.88 4.00 21.97
CA ASP A 176 -38.05 4.04 20.75
C ASP A 176 -38.89 4.42 19.51
N PRO A 177 -38.74 5.65 18.95
CA PRO A 177 -39.65 6.19 17.93
C PRO A 177 -39.51 5.55 16.54
N MET A 178 -38.65 4.55 16.33
CA MET A 178 -38.55 3.83 15.06
C MET A 178 -39.49 2.63 14.92
N ILE A 179 -40.18 2.20 15.98
CA ILE A 179 -41.09 1.04 15.93
C ILE A 179 -42.53 1.55 15.78
N ASN A 180 -42.82 2.19 14.65
CA ASN A 180 -44.19 2.48 14.24
C ASN A 180 -44.71 1.29 13.42
N LEU A 181 -44.95 0.16 14.10
CA LEU A 181 -45.66 -0.97 13.49
C LEU A 181 -47.14 -0.61 13.44
N SER A 182 -47.64 -0.30 12.25
CA SER A 182 -49.06 -0.29 11.94
C SER A 182 -49.66 -1.66 12.27
N ILE A 183 -50.45 -1.76 13.35
CA ILE A 183 -50.97 -3.02 13.91
C ILE A 183 -52.09 -3.65 13.04
N CYS A 184 -52.39 -3.15 11.83
CA CYS A 184 -53.54 -3.63 11.06
C CYS A 184 -53.24 -4.58 9.89
N ASN A 185 -52.02 -5.09 9.70
CA ASN A 185 -51.76 -6.17 8.74
C ASN A 185 -50.75 -7.16 9.33
N THR A 186 -51.21 -8.12 10.14
CA THR A 186 -50.34 -9.22 10.59
C THR A 186 -50.10 -10.17 9.41
N PRO A 187 -48.87 -10.28 8.88
CA PRO A 187 -48.55 -11.35 7.93
C PRO A 187 -48.72 -12.68 8.65
N SER A 188 -49.16 -13.73 7.96
CA SER A 188 -49.20 -15.06 8.55
C SER A 188 -47.81 -15.46 9.05
N PHE A 189 -47.72 -16.30 10.08
CA PHE A 189 -46.45 -16.83 10.63
C PHE A 189 -45.49 -17.31 9.53
N LEU A 190 -46.03 -17.93 8.48
CA LEU A 190 -45.27 -18.38 7.32
C LEU A 190 -44.75 -17.21 6.48
N GLN A 191 -45.50 -16.12 6.35
CA GLN A 191 -45.05 -14.91 5.64
C GLN A 191 -43.90 -14.22 6.37
N CYS A 192 -43.94 -14.11 7.70
CA CYS A 192 -42.80 -13.56 8.46
C CYS A 192 -41.54 -14.43 8.37
N ILE A 193 -41.70 -15.76 8.41
CA ILE A 193 -40.58 -16.70 8.22
C ILE A 193 -40.05 -16.65 6.78
N LEU A 194 -40.95 -16.59 5.79
CA LEU A 194 -40.58 -16.45 4.38
C LEU A 194 -39.86 -15.14 4.12
N ASP A 195 -40.29 -14.02 4.70
CA ASP A 195 -39.62 -12.73 4.55
C ASP A 195 -38.20 -12.76 5.17
N ILE A 196 -37.99 -13.48 6.29
CA ILE A 196 -36.66 -13.69 6.90
C ILE A 196 -35.76 -14.57 6.01
N ILE A 197 -36.31 -15.59 5.37
CA ILE A 197 -35.58 -16.51 4.48
C ILE A 197 -35.27 -15.85 3.12
N VAL A 198 -36.23 -15.10 2.56
CA VAL A 198 -36.16 -14.46 1.24
C VAL A 198 -35.26 -13.23 1.26
N THR A 199 -35.21 -12.47 2.36
CA THR A 199 -34.39 -11.24 2.43
C THR A 199 -32.89 -11.49 2.55
N LYS A 200 -32.43 -12.73 2.81
CA LYS A 200 -30.99 -13.04 2.90
C LYS A 200 -30.68 -14.44 2.32
N GLU A 201 -30.27 -14.50 1.05
CA GLU A 201 -29.69 -15.70 0.42
C GLU A 201 -28.39 -16.20 1.12
N THR A 202 -27.89 -15.50 2.14
CA THR A 202 -26.66 -15.79 2.88
C THR A 202 -26.88 -16.18 4.35
N VAL A 203 -28.05 -16.72 4.72
CA VAL A 203 -28.23 -17.28 6.07
C VAL A 203 -27.35 -18.52 6.26
N ALA A 204 -26.47 -18.47 7.25
CA ALA A 204 -25.55 -19.57 7.59
C ALA A 204 -26.32 -20.89 7.85
N PRO A 205 -25.77 -22.06 7.45
CA PRO A 205 -26.48 -23.35 7.54
C PRO A 205 -27.01 -23.69 8.93
N SER A 206 -26.31 -23.27 9.98
CA SER A 206 -26.71 -23.51 11.38
C SER A 206 -28.01 -22.77 11.76
N ILE A 207 -28.23 -21.56 11.24
CA ILE A 207 -29.45 -20.79 11.49
C ILE A 207 -30.62 -21.36 10.67
N ARG A 208 -30.34 -21.80 9.43
CA ARG A 208 -31.33 -22.49 8.58
C ARG A 208 -31.86 -23.77 9.24
N ASN A 209 -30.98 -24.57 9.83
CA ASN A 209 -31.37 -25.79 10.55
C ASN A 209 -32.23 -25.47 11.77
N SER A 210 -31.89 -24.43 12.53
CA SER A 210 -32.65 -24.01 13.71
C SER A 210 -34.06 -23.51 13.32
N LEU A 211 -34.18 -22.78 12.20
CA LEU A 211 -35.48 -22.34 11.66
C LEU A 211 -36.34 -23.52 11.17
N ASN A 212 -35.72 -24.51 10.51
CA ASN A 212 -36.42 -25.71 10.06
C ASN A 212 -36.98 -26.53 11.24
N GLU A 213 -36.21 -26.69 12.31
CA GLU A 213 -36.67 -27.37 13.53
C GLU A 213 -37.87 -26.63 14.16
N LEU A 214 -37.82 -25.29 14.22
CA LEU A 214 -38.94 -24.47 14.71
C LEU A 214 -40.21 -24.62 13.88
N ILE A 215 -40.08 -24.71 12.55
CA ILE A 215 -41.21 -24.96 11.63
C ILE A 215 -41.81 -26.35 11.89
N ILE A 216 -40.97 -27.37 12.03
CA ILE A 216 -41.41 -28.76 12.29
C ILE A 216 -42.15 -28.84 13.64
N VAL A 217 -41.62 -28.22 14.69
CA VAL A 217 -42.25 -28.18 16.01
C VAL A 217 -43.62 -27.49 15.94
N ARG A 218 -43.77 -26.40 15.17
CA ARG A 218 -45.05 -25.73 15.00
C ARG A 218 -46.06 -26.56 14.22
N GLN A 219 -45.62 -27.23 13.15
CA GLN A 219 -46.49 -28.13 12.38
C GLN A 219 -47.01 -29.29 13.24
N ARG A 220 -46.18 -29.85 14.14
CA ARG A 220 -46.62 -30.87 15.10
C ARG A 220 -47.63 -30.33 16.10
N LYS A 221 -47.37 -29.17 16.73
CA LYS A 221 -48.34 -28.55 17.65
C LYS A 221 -49.70 -28.26 16.99
N LEU A 222 -49.70 -27.75 15.76
CA LEU A 222 -50.93 -27.49 15.01
C LEU A 222 -51.65 -28.78 14.58
N ALA A 223 -50.93 -29.89 14.42
CA ALA A 223 -51.53 -31.20 14.18
C ALA A 223 -52.18 -31.75 15.45
N ASP A 224 -51.51 -31.63 16.60
CA ASP A 224 -52.04 -32.08 17.90
C ASP A 224 -53.28 -31.28 18.34
N GLU A 225 -53.32 -29.96 18.07
CA GLU A 225 -54.49 -29.10 18.30
C GLU A 225 -55.68 -29.42 17.38
N LYS A 226 -55.50 -30.19 16.28
CA LYS A 226 -56.60 -30.63 15.40
C LYS A 226 -57.25 -31.94 15.83
N TYR A 227 -56.69 -32.65 16.81
CA TYR A 227 -57.19 -33.95 17.29
C TYR A 227 -57.69 -33.92 18.75
N LEU A 228 -57.82 -32.72 19.35
CA LEU A 228 -58.58 -32.45 20.58
C LEU A 228 -59.89 -31.74 20.24
#